data_AF-A0A9E2Z8W5-F1
#
_entry.id   AF-A0A9E2Z8W5-F1
#
_cell.length_a   1.000
_cell.length_b   1.000
_cell.length_c   1.000
_cell.angle_alpha   90.00
_cell.angle_beta   90.00
_cell.angle_gamma   90.00
#
_symmetry.space_group_name_H-M   'P 1'
#
loop_
_entity.id
_entity.type
_entity.pdbx_description
1 polymer ?
#
loop_
_entity_poly.entity_id
_entity_poly.type
_entity_poly.pdbx_seq_one_letter_code
_entity_poly.pdbx_strand_id
1 'polypeptide(L)'
;MDDDRVWAVEDCRHVSQRLEQALIAAGEQVVRVPPQRMGASRKGERVRGKSDEIDALAVARAVVKDGVEAFPAAHLDQRAMEIRLISDHRGDLVADRTRVVNRLRWHLLVLSPKLESSLKRGAFNHARVLDRVDPRLRKLPAGARGRIAREQITQLRALNRQIDQLHRELAELLAAHHPNLLAEQGCGALIAAILIGHTSGNQQSARSELRNEDRDPARPVLLRPAHPTPTQPRRDRQLNHALHIIAITRAQRDAATKQYAFPVVRHDGLRITRAWE
;
A
#
# COMPACT_ATOMS: atom_id res chain seq x y z
N MET A 1 32.18 -20.64 -23.91
CA MET A 1 31.58 -19.89 -22.79
C MET A 1 30.26 -19.40 -23.30
N ASP A 2 29.20 -20.14 -23.00
CA ASP A 2 27.83 -19.72 -23.28
C ASP A 2 26.99 -20.15 -22.07
N ASP A 3 27.44 -19.68 -20.90
CA ASP A 3 26.70 -19.80 -19.65
C ASP A 3 25.85 -18.54 -19.54
N ASP A 4 24.53 -18.72 -19.43
CA ASP A 4 23.53 -17.64 -19.29
C ASP A 4 24.02 -16.58 -18.29
N ARG A 5 24.37 -15.38 -18.80
CA ARG A 5 24.81 -14.26 -17.98
C ARG A 5 23.62 -13.71 -17.20
N VAL A 6 23.74 -13.70 -15.87
CA VAL A 6 22.71 -13.17 -14.97
C VAL A 6 23.23 -11.95 -14.21
N TRP A 7 22.45 -10.87 -14.22
CA TRP A 7 22.70 -9.66 -13.45
C TRP A 7 21.99 -9.72 -12.12
N ALA A 8 22.74 -9.54 -11.03
CA ALA A 8 22.18 -9.49 -9.68
C ALA A 8 22.14 -8.03 -9.19
N VAL A 9 20.96 -7.57 -8.77
CA VAL A 9 20.75 -6.19 -8.30
C VAL A 9 20.12 -6.23 -6.91
N GLU A 10 20.59 -5.38 -5.98
CA GLU A 10 19.95 -5.24 -4.67
C GLU A 10 18.48 -4.79 -4.86
N ASP A 11 17.53 -5.38 -4.11
CA ASP A 11 16.10 -5.06 -4.22
C ASP A 11 15.76 -3.67 -3.62
N CYS A 12 16.21 -2.63 -4.33
CA CYS A 12 16.07 -1.20 -4.02
C CYS A 12 15.28 -0.50 -5.14
N ARG A 13 14.04 -0.94 -5.34
CA ARG A 13 13.21 -0.66 -6.54
C ARG A 13 13.02 0.81 -6.92
N HIS A 14 13.19 1.74 -5.99
CA HIS A 14 13.09 3.18 -6.26
C HIS A 14 14.36 3.76 -6.92
N VAL A 15 15.49 3.04 -6.86
CA VAL A 15 16.79 3.46 -7.42
C VAL A 15 17.25 2.52 -8.53
N SER A 16 16.98 1.22 -8.42
CA SER A 16 17.45 0.21 -9.38
C SER A 16 16.63 0.14 -10.68
N GLN A 17 15.42 0.72 -10.71
CA GLN A 17 14.44 0.52 -11.78
C GLN A 17 14.98 0.85 -13.19
N ARG A 18 15.72 1.95 -13.33
CA ARG A 18 16.26 2.37 -14.63
C ARG A 18 17.35 1.42 -15.14
N LEU A 19 18.17 0.89 -14.23
CA LEU A 19 19.20 -0.09 -14.58
C LEU A 19 18.57 -1.43 -14.96
N GLU A 20 17.60 -1.91 -14.17
CA GLU A 20 16.82 -3.11 -14.48
C GLU A 20 16.13 -2.99 -15.85
N GLN A 21 15.52 -1.84 -16.15
CA GLN A 21 14.91 -1.55 -17.45
C GLN A 21 15.91 -1.65 -18.60
N ALA A 22 17.08 -1.03 -18.47
CA ALA A 22 18.10 -1.04 -19.52
C ALA A 22 18.65 -2.45 -19.77
N LEU A 23 18.90 -3.22 -18.71
CA LEU A 23 19.40 -4.60 -18.80
C LEU A 23 18.36 -5.52 -19.44
N ILE A 24 17.10 -5.46 -19.01
CA ILE A 24 16.03 -6.27 -19.59
C ILE A 24 15.79 -5.89 -21.06
N ALA A 25 15.84 -4.59 -21.40
CA ALA A 25 15.71 -4.13 -22.78
C ALA A 25 16.88 -4.60 -23.68
N ALA A 26 18.06 -4.83 -23.08
CA ALA A 26 19.21 -5.42 -23.77
C ALA A 26 19.13 -6.97 -23.88
N GLY A 27 18.06 -7.59 -23.37
CA GLY A 27 17.88 -9.05 -23.39
C GLY A 27 18.56 -9.79 -22.24
N GLU A 28 19.04 -9.06 -21.22
CA GLU A 28 19.73 -9.67 -20.08
C GLU A 28 18.78 -10.23 -19.04
N GLN A 29 19.15 -11.36 -18.42
CA GLN A 29 18.46 -11.88 -17.24
C GLN A 29 18.88 -11.08 -16.00
N VAL A 30 17.91 -10.58 -15.25
CA VAL A 30 18.16 -9.80 -14.03
C VAL A 30 17.42 -10.45 -12.85
N VAL A 31 18.11 -10.65 -11.73
CA VAL A 31 17.53 -11.14 -10.46
C VAL A 31 17.69 -10.13 -9.34
N ARG A 32 16.68 -10.04 -8.48
CA ARG A 32 16.69 -9.11 -7.34
C ARG A 32 17.10 -9.81 -6.06
N VAL A 33 18.10 -9.26 -5.37
CA VAL A 33 18.65 -9.80 -4.11
C VAL A 33 18.12 -8.99 -2.93
N PRO A 34 17.29 -9.59 -2.04
CA PRO A 34 16.81 -8.88 -0.87
C PRO A 34 17.97 -8.54 0.10
N PRO A 35 18.00 -7.35 0.71
CA PRO A 35 19.09 -6.92 1.58
C PRO A 35 19.28 -7.80 2.83
N GLN A 36 18.23 -8.53 3.22
CA GLN A 36 18.26 -9.48 4.32
C GLN A 36 19.11 -10.73 3.99
N ARG A 37 19.14 -11.14 2.72
CA ARG A 37 19.95 -12.29 2.27
C ARG A 37 21.44 -11.94 2.11
N MET A 38 21.77 -10.64 2.02
CA MET A 38 23.16 -10.16 2.07
C MET A 38 23.78 -10.21 3.48
N GLY A 39 22.95 -10.34 4.52
CA GLY A 39 23.39 -10.25 5.92
C GLY A 39 24.32 -11.38 6.38
N ALA A 40 24.21 -12.57 5.78
CA ALA A 40 25.11 -13.69 6.05
C ALA A 40 26.50 -13.46 5.43
N SER A 41 26.56 -12.87 4.24
CA SER A 41 27.81 -12.50 3.54
C SER A 41 28.53 -11.32 4.21
N ARG A 42 27.77 -10.38 4.80
CA ARG A 42 28.30 -9.20 5.52
C ARG A 42 28.99 -9.52 6.86
N LYS A 43 28.86 -10.73 7.41
CA LYS A 43 29.48 -11.08 8.71
C LYS A 43 30.98 -11.40 8.62
N GLY A 44 31.50 -11.76 7.44
CA GLY A 44 32.89 -12.18 7.27
C GLY A 44 33.88 -11.10 6.81
N GLU A 45 33.40 -10.00 6.21
CA GLU A 45 34.26 -9.05 5.48
C GLU A 45 33.93 -7.58 5.81
N ARG A 46 34.02 -7.20 7.08
CA ARG A 46 33.92 -5.78 7.45
C ARG A 46 35.22 -5.05 7.11
N VAL A 47 35.37 -4.66 5.85
CA VAL A 47 36.28 -3.55 5.48
C VAL A 47 35.62 -2.24 5.91
N ARG A 48 36.38 -1.34 6.54
CA ARG A 48 35.87 -0.05 7.02
C ARG A 48 35.66 0.89 5.84
N GLY A 49 34.42 1.00 5.38
CA GLY A 49 33.98 1.94 4.35
C GLY A 49 32.80 1.36 3.57
N LYS A 50 31.71 2.12 3.43
CA LYS A 50 30.62 1.74 2.52
C LYS A 50 31.08 2.08 1.11
N SER A 51 31.28 1.08 0.25
CA SER A 51 31.62 1.24 -1.17
C SER A 51 30.68 0.38 -2.01
N ASP A 52 30.23 0.91 -3.15
CA ASP A 52 29.32 0.24 -4.07
C ASP A 52 29.91 -1.08 -4.59
N GLU A 53 31.25 -1.18 -4.71
CA GLU A 53 31.95 -2.42 -5.10
C GLU A 53 31.78 -3.55 -4.10
N ILE A 54 31.83 -3.23 -2.80
CA ILE A 54 31.67 -4.20 -1.71
C ILE A 54 30.23 -4.71 -1.70
N ASP A 55 29.26 -3.81 -1.92
CA ASP A 55 27.85 -4.17 -1.99
C ASP A 55 27.56 -5.02 -3.26
N ALA A 56 28.13 -4.67 -4.42
CA ALA A 56 27.99 -5.46 -5.64
C ALA A 56 28.58 -6.88 -5.51
N LEU A 57 29.76 -7.02 -4.91
CA LEU A 57 30.37 -8.33 -4.67
C LEU A 57 29.54 -9.17 -3.69
N ALA A 58 28.98 -8.56 -2.64
CA ALA A 58 28.12 -9.24 -1.69
C ALA A 58 26.81 -9.74 -2.34
N VAL A 59 26.22 -8.92 -3.23
CA VAL A 59 25.04 -9.28 -4.03
C VAL A 59 25.35 -10.47 -4.94
N ALA A 60 26.45 -10.41 -5.69
CA ALA A 60 26.86 -11.49 -6.60
C ALA A 60 27.10 -12.82 -5.84
N ARG A 61 27.82 -12.76 -4.72
CA ARG A 61 28.10 -13.96 -3.90
C ARG A 61 26.85 -14.59 -3.31
N ALA A 62 25.85 -13.78 -2.93
CA ALA A 62 24.56 -14.31 -2.46
C ALA A 62 23.86 -15.13 -3.55
N VAL A 63 23.88 -14.65 -4.80
CA VAL A 63 23.29 -15.35 -5.94
C VAL A 63 24.03 -16.64 -6.27
N VAL A 64 25.37 -16.61 -6.30
CA VAL A 64 26.19 -17.81 -6.53
C VAL A 64 25.95 -18.86 -5.44
N LYS A 65 25.83 -18.44 -4.18
CA LYS A 65 25.64 -19.35 -3.05
C LYS A 65 24.28 -20.03 -3.06
N ASP A 66 23.20 -19.27 -3.25
CA ASP A 66 21.84 -19.77 -3.07
C ASP A 66 21.20 -20.23 -4.41
N GLY A 67 21.87 -19.97 -5.54
CA GLY A 67 21.40 -20.26 -6.89
C GLY A 67 20.46 -19.17 -7.44
N VAL A 68 20.54 -18.92 -8.75
CA VAL A 68 19.75 -17.88 -9.46
C VAL A 68 18.24 -18.05 -9.24
N GLU A 69 17.76 -19.29 -9.33
CA GLU A 69 16.33 -19.65 -9.18
C GLU A 69 15.75 -19.32 -7.81
N ALA A 70 16.60 -19.12 -6.79
CA ALA A 70 16.17 -18.75 -5.45
C ALA A 70 15.77 -17.27 -5.33
N PHE A 71 16.02 -16.46 -6.36
CA PHE A 71 15.79 -15.02 -6.38
C PHE A 71 14.72 -14.64 -7.41
N PRO A 72 13.83 -13.67 -7.10
CA PRO A 72 12.84 -13.21 -8.04
C PRO A 72 13.50 -12.53 -9.24
N ALA A 73 13.16 -12.99 -10.44
CA ALA A 73 13.54 -12.32 -11.68
C ALA A 73 12.92 -10.91 -11.72
N ALA A 74 13.70 -9.92 -12.14
CA ALA A 74 13.17 -8.62 -12.47
C ALA A 74 12.37 -8.75 -13.77
N HIS A 75 11.14 -8.22 -13.75
CA HIS A 75 10.22 -8.28 -14.87
C HIS A 75 9.73 -6.87 -15.19
N LEU A 76 9.72 -6.52 -16.48
CA LEU A 76 9.14 -5.28 -16.98
C LEU A 76 7.67 -5.50 -17.34
N ASP A 77 6.81 -5.51 -16.33
CA ASP A 77 5.39 -5.32 -16.59
C ASP A 77 5.09 -3.81 -16.67
N GLN A 78 5.08 -3.29 -17.90
CA GLN A 78 4.76 -1.88 -18.19
C GLN A 78 3.41 -1.46 -17.63
N ARG A 79 2.41 -2.37 -17.62
CA ARG A 79 1.08 -2.10 -17.11
C ARG A 79 1.08 -2.06 -15.59
N ALA A 80 1.81 -2.96 -14.93
CA ALA A 80 1.95 -2.92 -13.48
C ALA A 80 2.67 -1.64 -13.01
N MET A 81 3.66 -1.15 -13.78
CA MET A 81 4.32 0.13 -13.50
C MET A 81 3.37 1.31 -13.67
N GLU A 82 2.56 1.33 -14.72
CA GLU A 82 1.52 2.34 -14.94
C GLU A 82 0.48 2.35 -13.82
N ILE A 83 -0.05 1.18 -13.44
CA ILE A 83 -0.99 1.01 -12.33
C ILE A 83 -0.37 1.53 -11.02
N ARG A 84 0.92 1.22 -10.78
CA ARG A 84 1.64 1.70 -9.59
C ARG A 84 1.72 3.23 -9.59
N LEU A 85 2.13 3.83 -10.71
CA LEU A 85 2.29 5.28 -10.83
C LEU A 85 0.98 6.00 -10.51
N ILE A 86 -0.13 5.54 -11.09
CA ILE A 86 -1.47 6.11 -10.86
C ILE A 86 -1.89 5.92 -9.39
N SER A 87 -1.64 4.73 -8.83
CA SER A 87 -1.96 4.41 -7.42
C SER A 87 -1.18 5.29 -6.43
N ASP A 88 0.14 5.44 -6.64
CA ASP A 88 1.02 6.25 -5.80
C ASP A 88 0.62 7.73 -5.89
N HIS A 89 0.41 8.25 -7.11
CA HIS A 89 -0.05 9.63 -7.33
C HIS A 89 -1.39 9.90 -6.63
N ARG A 90 -2.35 8.97 -6.75
CA ARG A 90 -3.63 9.07 -6.03
C ARG A 90 -3.42 9.10 -4.50
N GLY A 91 -2.48 8.31 -4.00
CA GLY A 91 -2.07 8.31 -2.59
C GLY A 91 -1.61 9.70 -2.12
N ASP A 92 -0.77 10.35 -2.91
CA ASP A 92 -0.29 11.72 -2.63
C ASP A 92 -1.43 12.73 -2.59
N LEU A 93 -2.35 12.68 -3.56
CA LEU A 93 -3.52 13.57 -3.57
C LEU A 93 -4.45 13.33 -2.37
N VAL A 94 -4.59 12.08 -1.90
CA VAL A 94 -5.34 11.78 -0.67
C VAL A 94 -4.65 12.37 0.56
N ALA A 95 -3.32 12.33 0.62
CA ALA A 95 -2.55 12.97 1.69
C ALA A 95 -2.73 14.49 1.66
N ASP A 96 -2.66 15.11 0.48
CA ASP A 96 -2.91 16.54 0.29
C ASP A 96 -4.32 16.94 0.71
N ARG A 97 -5.33 16.18 0.27
CA ARG A 97 -6.72 16.39 0.72
C ARG A 97 -6.81 16.36 2.24
N THR A 98 -6.15 15.41 2.89
CA THR A 98 -6.15 15.30 4.35
C THR A 98 -5.56 16.54 5.01
N ARG A 99 -4.44 17.07 4.46
CA ARG A 99 -3.82 18.32 4.94
C ARG A 99 -4.78 19.51 4.80
N VAL A 100 -5.43 19.65 3.65
CA VAL A 100 -6.38 20.76 3.39
C VAL A 100 -7.62 20.64 4.27
N VAL A 101 -8.17 19.44 4.46
CA VAL A 101 -9.30 19.19 5.37
C VAL A 101 -8.95 19.63 6.79
N ASN A 102 -7.77 19.26 7.29
CA ASN A 102 -7.37 19.63 8.64
C ASN A 102 -7.25 21.15 8.80
N ARG A 103 -6.66 21.84 7.81
CA ARG A 103 -6.58 23.32 7.81
C ARG A 103 -7.98 23.96 7.77
N LEU A 104 -8.89 23.45 6.95
CA LEU A 104 -10.26 23.97 6.87
C LEU A 104 -11.00 23.81 8.18
N ARG A 105 -10.90 22.63 8.83
CA ARG A 105 -11.51 22.38 10.14
C ARG A 105 -11.00 23.36 11.20
N TRP A 106 -9.70 23.68 11.21
CA TRP A 106 -9.15 24.72 12.10
C TRP A 106 -9.76 26.11 11.86
N HIS A 107 -10.03 26.47 10.60
CA HIS A 107 -10.74 27.72 10.33
C HIS A 107 -12.20 27.66 10.79
N LEU A 108 -12.89 26.53 10.58
CA LEU A 108 -14.28 26.34 10.99
C LEU A 108 -14.47 26.36 12.51
N LEU A 109 -13.51 25.87 13.28
CA LEU A 109 -13.55 26.00 14.75
C LEU A 109 -13.66 27.46 15.22
N VAL A 110 -13.06 28.40 14.48
CA VAL A 110 -13.13 29.83 14.82
C VAL A 110 -14.31 30.52 14.14
N LEU A 111 -14.56 30.21 12.87
CA LEU A 111 -15.59 30.87 12.06
C LEU A 111 -17.01 30.41 12.43
N SER A 112 -17.18 29.13 12.76
CA SER A 112 -18.48 28.52 13.04
C SER A 112 -18.34 27.21 13.83
N PRO A 113 -18.11 27.28 15.16
CA PRO A 113 -17.92 26.10 16.00
C PRO A 113 -19.08 25.10 15.91
N LYS A 114 -20.33 25.59 15.85
CA LYS A 114 -21.54 24.76 15.70
C LYS A 114 -21.58 24.02 14.37
N LEU A 115 -21.04 24.61 13.30
CA LEU A 115 -20.94 23.93 12.02
C LEU A 115 -19.89 22.83 12.09
N GLU A 116 -18.71 23.11 12.63
CA GLU A 116 -17.63 22.13 12.72
C GLU A 116 -18.03 20.90 13.54
N SER A 117 -18.68 21.08 14.69
CA SER A 117 -19.13 19.97 15.54
C SER A 117 -20.15 19.05 14.87
N SER A 118 -20.91 19.55 13.88
CA SER A 118 -21.85 18.75 13.10
C SER A 118 -21.20 17.86 12.03
N LEU A 119 -19.91 18.08 11.73
CA LEU A 119 -19.22 17.42 10.63
C LEU A 119 -18.51 16.14 11.08
N LYS A 120 -19.05 14.99 10.67
CA LYS A 120 -18.42 13.67 10.86
C LYS A 120 -17.04 13.57 10.20
N ARG A 121 -16.25 12.58 10.62
CA ARG A 121 -15.00 12.19 9.93
C ARG A 121 -15.28 11.93 8.44
N GLY A 122 -14.40 12.42 7.57
CA GLY A 122 -14.54 12.24 6.12
C GLY A 122 -15.63 13.08 5.44
N ALA A 123 -16.34 13.96 6.17
CA ALA A 123 -17.45 14.72 5.58
C ALA A 123 -17.05 15.51 4.31
N PHE A 124 -15.85 16.09 4.29
CA PHE A 124 -15.33 16.85 3.14
C PHE A 124 -14.87 16.01 1.95
N ASN A 125 -14.91 14.68 2.05
CA ASN A 125 -14.73 13.80 0.89
C ASN A 125 -15.96 13.84 -0.03
N HIS A 126 -17.09 14.35 0.45
CA HIS A 126 -18.34 14.39 -0.31
C HIS A 126 -18.65 15.81 -0.80
N ALA A 127 -18.85 15.97 -2.11
CA ALA A 127 -19.17 17.25 -2.75
C ALA A 127 -20.36 17.96 -2.09
N ARG A 128 -21.44 17.22 -1.78
CA ARG A 128 -22.63 17.74 -1.09
C ARG A 128 -22.33 18.48 0.22
N VAL A 129 -21.29 18.09 0.95
CA VAL A 129 -20.91 18.76 2.20
C VAL A 129 -20.23 20.08 1.89
N LEU A 130 -19.32 20.10 0.90
CA LEU A 130 -18.65 21.32 0.45
C LEU A 130 -19.69 22.34 -0.07
N ASP A 131 -20.68 21.88 -0.82
CA ASP A 131 -21.75 22.73 -1.38
C ASP A 131 -22.71 23.27 -0.32
N ARG A 132 -22.84 22.56 0.80
CA ARG A 132 -23.59 23.04 1.98
C ARG A 132 -22.79 24.02 2.83
N VAL A 133 -21.47 23.85 2.92
CA VAL A 133 -20.59 24.67 3.77
C VAL A 133 -20.23 26.00 3.10
N ASP A 134 -19.94 26.01 1.79
CA ASP A 134 -19.50 27.22 1.07
C ASP A 134 -20.48 28.40 1.20
N PRO A 135 -21.80 28.23 1.00
CA PRO A 135 -22.76 29.33 1.15
C PRO A 135 -22.80 29.89 2.57
N ARG A 136 -22.62 29.03 3.59
CA ARG A 136 -22.58 29.46 5.00
C ARG A 136 -21.37 30.33 5.28
N LEU A 137 -20.21 29.97 4.71
CA LEU A 137 -19.00 30.79 4.83
C LEU A 137 -19.11 32.13 4.10
N ARG A 138 -19.82 32.18 2.97
CA ARG A 138 -20.08 33.43 2.23
C ARG A 138 -20.97 34.42 2.99
N LYS A 139 -21.82 33.94 3.90
CA LYS A 139 -22.67 34.78 4.76
C LYS A 139 -21.93 35.37 5.95
N LEU A 140 -20.73 34.90 6.26
CA LEU A 140 -19.92 35.45 7.35
C LEU A 140 -19.32 36.81 6.95
N PRO A 141 -19.03 37.69 7.92
CA PRO A 141 -18.36 38.95 7.66
C PRO A 141 -17.07 38.77 6.85
N ALA A 142 -16.79 39.72 5.96
CA ALA A 142 -15.59 39.69 5.15
C ALA A 142 -14.34 39.70 6.04
N GLY A 143 -13.41 38.78 5.78
CA GLY A 143 -12.17 38.66 6.53
C GLY A 143 -11.22 37.63 5.93
N ALA A 144 -9.93 37.74 6.24
CA ALA A 144 -8.88 36.89 5.68
C ALA A 144 -9.15 35.39 5.92
N ARG A 145 -9.61 35.03 7.13
CA ARG A 145 -9.92 33.64 7.50
C ARG A 145 -11.05 33.05 6.66
N GLY A 146 -12.14 33.81 6.43
CA GLY A 146 -13.25 33.38 5.59
C GLY A 146 -12.87 33.27 4.11
N ARG A 147 -11.99 34.14 3.62
CA ARG A 147 -11.42 34.04 2.26
C ARG A 147 -10.58 32.77 2.10
N ILE A 148 -9.62 32.52 2.99
CA ILE A 148 -8.75 31.33 2.95
C ILE A 148 -9.58 30.04 3.07
N ALA A 149 -10.60 30.01 3.94
CA ALA A 149 -11.46 28.85 4.09
C ALA A 149 -12.22 28.51 2.78
N ARG A 150 -12.69 29.51 2.03
CA ARG A 150 -13.36 29.31 0.73
C ARG A 150 -12.39 28.86 -0.37
N GLU A 151 -11.15 29.35 -0.35
CA GLU A 151 -10.10 28.87 -1.24
C GLU A 151 -9.80 27.38 -0.99
N GLN A 152 -9.67 26.98 0.28
CA GLN A 152 -9.49 25.57 0.66
C GLN A 152 -10.67 24.69 0.23
N ILE A 153 -11.91 25.18 0.31
CA ILE A 153 -13.07 24.45 -0.24
C ILE A 153 -12.91 24.24 -1.75
N THR A 154 -12.44 25.25 -2.47
CA THR A 154 -12.21 25.16 -3.92
C THR A 154 -11.14 24.12 -4.23
N GLN A 155 -10.03 24.14 -3.48
CA GLN A 155 -8.97 23.13 -3.58
C GLN A 155 -9.49 21.71 -3.28
N LEU A 156 -10.32 21.54 -2.24
CA LEU A 156 -10.91 20.24 -1.90
C LEU A 156 -11.81 19.70 -3.01
N ARG A 157 -12.58 20.56 -3.70
CA ARG A 157 -13.39 20.15 -4.86
C ARG A 157 -12.51 19.59 -5.98
N ALA A 158 -11.39 20.25 -6.27
CA ALA A 158 -10.45 19.79 -7.30
C ALA A 158 -9.80 18.45 -6.91
N LEU A 159 -9.29 18.35 -5.67
CA LEU A 159 -8.66 17.13 -5.15
C LEU A 159 -9.63 15.94 -5.15
N ASN A 160 -10.88 16.13 -4.69
CA ASN A 160 -11.87 15.05 -4.70
C ASN A 160 -12.13 14.55 -6.12
N ARG A 161 -12.30 15.45 -7.10
CA ARG A 161 -12.50 15.06 -8.50
C ARG A 161 -11.32 14.27 -9.06
N GLN A 162 -10.09 14.73 -8.83
CA GLN A 162 -8.89 14.05 -9.31
C GLN A 162 -8.74 12.67 -8.66
N ILE A 163 -8.95 12.56 -7.34
CA ILE A 163 -8.89 11.28 -6.61
C ILE A 163 -9.93 10.27 -7.14
N ASP A 164 -11.14 10.73 -7.43
CA ASP A 164 -12.22 9.89 -7.95
C ASP A 164 -12.01 9.53 -9.43
N GLN A 165 -11.39 10.41 -10.21
CA GLN A 165 -10.98 10.12 -11.59
C GLN A 165 -9.90 9.03 -11.62
N LEU A 166 -8.81 9.19 -10.87
CA LEU A 166 -7.73 8.19 -10.78
C LEU A 166 -8.24 6.86 -10.21
N HIS A 167 -9.23 6.87 -9.32
CA HIS A 167 -9.85 5.64 -8.84
C HIS A 167 -10.59 4.90 -9.97
N ARG A 168 -11.34 5.61 -10.82
CA ARG A 168 -12.04 5.01 -11.96
C ARG A 168 -11.06 4.47 -12.99
N GLU A 169 -10.03 5.23 -13.30
CA GLU A 169 -8.95 4.82 -14.20
C GLU A 169 -8.26 3.53 -13.71
N LEU A 170 -7.90 3.46 -12.41
CA LEU A 170 -7.36 2.24 -11.82
C LEU A 170 -8.33 1.06 -11.93
N ALA A 171 -9.62 1.28 -11.67
CA ALA A 171 -10.63 0.23 -11.75
C ALA A 171 -10.78 -0.31 -13.18
N GLU A 172 -10.74 0.56 -14.19
CA GLU A 172 -10.80 0.20 -15.61
C GLU A 172 -9.56 -0.60 -16.04
N LEU A 173 -8.36 -0.11 -15.72
CA LEU A 173 -7.09 -0.80 -16.02
C LEU A 173 -7.03 -2.19 -15.39
N LEU A 174 -7.43 -2.30 -14.11
CA LEU A 174 -7.42 -3.56 -13.39
C LEU A 174 -8.50 -4.53 -13.88
N ALA A 175 -9.66 -4.04 -14.28
CA ALA A 175 -10.69 -4.88 -14.89
C ALA A 175 -10.23 -5.45 -16.23
N ALA A 176 -9.52 -4.66 -17.04
CA ALA A 176 -9.01 -5.07 -18.34
C ALA A 176 -7.84 -6.07 -18.24
N HIS A 177 -6.96 -5.94 -17.25
CA HIS A 177 -5.69 -6.68 -17.22
C HIS A 177 -5.56 -7.68 -16.06
N HIS A 178 -6.28 -7.47 -14.96
CA HIS A 178 -6.17 -8.29 -13.74
C HIS A 178 -7.56 -8.71 -13.19
N PRO A 179 -8.52 -9.19 -14.00
CA PRO A 179 -9.88 -9.49 -13.54
C PRO A 179 -9.93 -10.57 -12.46
N ASN A 180 -9.02 -11.56 -12.55
CA ASN A 180 -8.91 -12.63 -11.55
C ASN A 180 -8.56 -12.09 -10.16
N LEU A 181 -7.83 -10.96 -10.07
CA LEU A 181 -7.48 -10.35 -8.79
C LEU A 181 -8.68 -9.62 -8.18
N LEU A 182 -9.49 -8.96 -9.00
CA LEU A 182 -10.74 -8.31 -8.56
C LEU A 182 -11.82 -9.33 -8.14
N ALA A 183 -11.75 -10.56 -8.64
CA ALA A 183 -12.62 -11.66 -8.22
C ALA A 183 -12.30 -12.18 -6.81
N GLU A 184 -11.10 -11.90 -6.29
CA GLU A 184 -10.68 -12.33 -4.95
C GLU A 184 -11.43 -11.54 -3.87
N GLN A 185 -11.99 -12.26 -2.90
CA GLN A 185 -12.75 -11.65 -1.82
C GLN A 185 -11.89 -10.72 -0.97
N GLY A 186 -12.30 -9.44 -0.90
CA GLY A 186 -11.58 -8.39 -0.19
C GLY A 186 -10.60 -7.60 -1.05
N CYS A 187 -10.41 -7.98 -2.31
CA CYS A 187 -9.51 -7.29 -3.23
C CYS A 187 -10.27 -6.31 -4.15
N GLY A 188 -10.56 -5.11 -3.64
CA GLY A 188 -11.08 -4.01 -4.47
C GLY A 188 -9.99 -3.39 -5.35
N ALA A 189 -10.37 -2.58 -6.34
CA ALA A 189 -9.44 -1.96 -7.30
C ALA A 189 -8.21 -1.29 -6.65
N LEU A 190 -8.40 -0.53 -5.56
CA LEU A 190 -7.27 0.12 -4.87
C LEU A 190 -6.31 -0.87 -4.22
N ILE A 191 -6.82 -1.98 -3.68
CA ILE A 191 -6.00 -3.02 -3.07
C ILE A 191 -5.27 -3.81 -4.16
N ALA A 192 -5.97 -4.15 -5.24
CA ALA A 192 -5.39 -4.79 -6.41
C ALA A 192 -4.26 -3.94 -7.03
N ALA A 193 -4.45 -2.61 -7.12
CA ALA A 193 -3.43 -1.69 -7.61
C ALA A 193 -2.15 -1.73 -6.75
N ILE A 194 -2.30 -1.71 -5.42
CA ILE A 194 -1.18 -1.83 -4.48
C ILE A 194 -0.49 -3.19 -4.68
N LEU A 195 -1.24 -4.30 -4.70
CA LEU A 195 -0.64 -5.63 -4.85
C LEU A 195 0.16 -5.74 -6.16
N ILE A 196 -0.42 -5.36 -7.30
CA ILE A 196 0.23 -5.45 -8.61
C ILE A 196 1.45 -4.52 -8.70
N GLY A 197 1.31 -3.27 -8.25
CA GLY A 197 2.41 -2.31 -8.28
C GLY A 197 3.60 -2.71 -7.40
N HIS A 198 3.33 -3.34 -6.26
CA HIS A 198 4.36 -3.80 -5.32
C HIS A 198 4.90 -5.20 -5.64
N THR A 199 4.23 -5.98 -6.49
CA THR A 199 4.70 -7.28 -6.98
C THR A 199 5.25 -7.25 -8.41
N SER A 200 5.35 -6.06 -9.02
CA SER A 200 5.86 -5.89 -10.41
C SER A 200 5.05 -6.69 -11.44
N GLY A 201 3.73 -6.78 -11.26
CA GLY A 201 2.86 -7.51 -12.20
C GLY A 201 2.86 -9.02 -12.04
N ASN A 202 3.70 -9.59 -11.17
CA ASN A 202 3.70 -11.02 -10.91
C ASN A 202 2.43 -11.43 -10.16
N GLN A 203 1.40 -11.79 -10.92
CA GLN A 203 0.11 -12.27 -10.43
C GLN A 203 0.25 -13.47 -9.51
N GLN A 204 1.20 -14.37 -9.78
CA GLN A 204 1.46 -15.54 -8.93
C GLN A 204 1.98 -15.09 -7.56
N SER A 205 2.86 -14.07 -7.52
CA SER A 205 3.34 -13.47 -6.27
C SER A 205 2.27 -12.66 -5.55
N ALA A 206 1.44 -11.91 -6.27
CA ALA A 206 0.31 -11.19 -5.68
C ALA A 206 -0.69 -12.18 -5.05
N ARG A 207 -1.00 -13.28 -5.74
CA ARG A 207 -1.86 -14.35 -5.24
C ARG A 207 -1.19 -15.19 -4.16
N SER A 208 0.13 -15.36 -4.18
CA SER A 208 0.83 -16.04 -3.09
C SER A 208 0.86 -15.18 -1.83
N GLU A 209 1.00 -13.86 -1.93
CA GLU A 209 0.80 -12.96 -0.79
C GLU A 209 -0.64 -13.08 -0.23
N LEU A 210 -1.65 -13.21 -1.10
CA LEU A 210 -3.04 -13.47 -0.69
C LEU A 210 -3.28 -14.86 -0.06
N ARG A 211 -2.53 -15.89 -0.49
CA ARG A 211 -2.65 -17.29 -0.02
C ARG A 211 -1.75 -17.62 1.17
N ASN A 212 -0.64 -16.91 1.33
CA ASN A 212 0.25 -17.08 2.47
C ASN A 212 -0.37 -16.52 3.76
N GLU A 213 -1.41 -15.68 3.66
CA GLU A 213 -2.30 -15.39 4.79
C GLU A 213 -3.09 -16.64 5.25
N ASP A 214 -3.41 -17.58 4.34
CA ASP A 214 -4.15 -18.81 4.67
C ASP A 214 -3.25 -19.94 5.21
N ARG A 215 -1.94 -19.93 4.93
CA ARG A 215 -1.02 -21.05 5.25
C ARG A 215 -0.14 -20.88 6.48
N ASP A 216 0.00 -19.67 7.00
CA ASP A 216 0.73 -19.42 8.25
C ASP A 216 -0.18 -18.76 9.29
N PRO A 217 -1.04 -19.55 9.98
CA PRO A 217 -1.90 -19.07 11.06
C PRO A 217 -1.14 -18.49 12.27
N ALA A 218 0.20 -18.57 12.29
CA ALA A 218 1.04 -17.98 13.33
C ALA A 218 1.56 -16.58 12.96
N ARG A 219 1.25 -16.05 11.77
CA ARG A 219 1.63 -14.70 11.36
C ARG A 219 0.52 -13.71 11.77
N PRO A 220 0.72 -12.89 12.82
CA PRO A 220 -0.34 -12.01 13.27
C PRO A 220 -0.56 -10.91 12.23
N VAL A 221 -1.73 -10.91 11.59
CA VAL A 221 -2.37 -9.66 11.19
C VAL A 221 -2.64 -8.95 12.51
N LEU A 222 -1.82 -7.95 12.84
CA LEU A 222 -1.83 -7.27 14.13
C LEU A 222 -3.15 -6.50 14.34
N LEU A 223 -4.20 -7.21 14.73
CA LEU A 223 -5.13 -6.71 15.73
C LEU A 223 -4.36 -6.72 17.05
N ARG A 224 -3.59 -5.64 17.26
CA ARG A 224 -2.87 -5.22 18.48
C ARG A 224 -2.56 -6.35 19.49
N PRO A 225 -1.33 -6.91 19.50
CA PRO A 225 -0.98 -7.97 20.44
C PRO A 225 -0.87 -7.43 21.87
N ALA A 226 -1.22 -8.28 22.84
CA ALA A 226 -1.13 -8.00 24.29
C ALA A 226 0.32 -7.84 24.80
N HIS A 227 1.32 -8.22 24.01
CA HIS A 227 2.73 -7.99 24.28
C HIS A 227 3.43 -7.44 23.03
N PRO A 228 4.22 -6.35 23.14
CA PRO A 228 4.97 -5.80 22.03
C PRO A 228 6.17 -6.70 21.71
N THR A 229 6.00 -7.64 20.78
CA THR A 229 7.15 -8.23 20.08
C THR A 229 7.71 -7.20 19.10
N PRO A 230 9.04 -7.17 18.86
CA PRO A 230 9.64 -6.26 17.90
C PRO A 230 9.02 -6.51 16.53
N THR A 231 8.17 -5.59 16.10
CA THR A 231 7.58 -5.56 14.76
C THR A 231 8.67 -5.72 13.72
N GLN A 232 8.53 -6.66 12.76
CA GLN A 232 9.43 -6.78 11.62
C GLN A 232 9.64 -5.40 10.96
N PRO A 233 10.80 -4.72 11.11
CA PRO A 233 10.87 -3.27 10.85
C PRO A 233 10.95 -2.86 9.37
N ARG A 234 10.63 -3.72 8.40
CA ARG A 234 11.00 -3.48 6.98
C ARG A 234 10.06 -4.08 5.93
N ARG A 235 8.74 -4.08 6.16
CA ARG A 235 7.77 -4.35 5.06
C ARG A 235 7.09 -3.05 4.65
N ASP A 236 6.80 -2.91 3.36
CA ASP A 236 6.14 -1.74 2.78
C ASP A 236 4.80 -1.47 3.49
N ARG A 237 4.62 -0.24 3.99
CA ARG A 237 3.41 0.14 4.75
C ARG A 237 2.16 0.05 3.90
N GLN A 238 2.24 0.35 2.61
CA GLN A 238 1.09 0.27 1.71
C GLN A 238 0.70 -1.18 1.47
N LEU A 239 1.68 -2.06 1.24
CA LEU A 239 1.44 -3.49 1.06
C LEU A 239 0.83 -4.12 2.32
N ASN A 240 1.38 -3.80 3.50
CA ASN A 240 0.83 -4.26 4.78
C ASN A 240 -0.60 -3.76 5.00
N HIS A 241 -0.88 -2.50 4.65
CA HIS A 241 -2.23 -1.95 4.73
C HIS A 241 -3.19 -2.71 3.79
N ALA A 242 -2.76 -3.02 2.56
CA ALA A 242 -3.59 -3.76 1.62
C ALA A 242 -3.95 -5.16 2.13
N LEU A 243 -2.95 -5.90 2.61
CA LEU A 243 -3.13 -7.21 3.24
C LEU A 243 -4.09 -7.14 4.44
N HIS A 244 -3.89 -6.17 5.33
CA HIS A 244 -4.76 -5.95 6.48
C HIS A 244 -6.23 -5.71 6.10
N ILE A 245 -6.49 -4.90 5.06
CA ILE A 245 -7.86 -4.63 4.58
C ILE A 245 -8.50 -5.89 4.01
N ILE A 246 -7.74 -6.72 3.28
CA ILE A 246 -8.22 -8.00 2.76
C ILE A 246 -8.61 -8.92 3.92
N ALA A 247 -7.72 -9.08 4.90
CA ALA A 247 -7.95 -9.91 6.08
C ALA A 247 -9.22 -9.49 6.85
N ILE A 248 -9.41 -8.19 7.12
CA ILE A 248 -10.64 -7.68 7.77
C ILE A 248 -11.88 -7.98 6.92
N THR A 249 -11.80 -7.75 5.61
CA THR A 249 -12.96 -7.95 4.72
C THR A 249 -13.36 -9.43 4.66
N ARG A 250 -12.38 -10.34 4.62
CA ARG A 250 -12.61 -11.79 4.67
C ARG A 250 -13.18 -12.20 6.03
N ALA A 251 -12.63 -11.73 7.14
CA ALA A 251 -13.18 -11.99 8.48
C ALA A 251 -14.64 -11.52 8.63
N GLN A 252 -15.08 -10.53 7.85
CA GLN A 252 -16.47 -10.07 7.87
C GLN A 252 -17.39 -10.82 6.90
N ARG A 253 -16.87 -11.46 5.85
CA ARG A 253 -17.69 -11.97 4.72
C ARG A 253 -17.49 -13.44 4.40
N ASP A 254 -16.35 -14.02 4.73
CA ASP A 254 -16.06 -15.44 4.50
C ASP A 254 -16.34 -16.25 5.76
N ALA A 255 -17.09 -17.35 5.61
CA ALA A 255 -17.49 -18.22 6.71
C ALA A 255 -16.30 -18.97 7.30
N ALA A 256 -15.36 -19.43 6.47
CA ALA A 256 -14.16 -20.14 6.94
C ALA A 256 -13.25 -19.20 7.73
N THR A 257 -12.99 -18.00 7.22
CA THR A 257 -12.20 -16.97 7.92
C THR A 257 -12.88 -16.52 9.21
N LYS A 258 -14.22 -16.39 9.25
CA LYS A 258 -14.96 -16.09 10.50
C LYS A 258 -14.74 -17.14 11.57
N GLN A 259 -14.85 -18.41 11.19
CA GLN A 259 -14.70 -19.53 12.11
C GLN A 259 -13.27 -19.61 12.67
N TYR A 260 -12.27 -19.24 11.87
CA TYR A 260 -10.88 -19.17 12.28
C TYR A 260 -10.55 -17.93 13.14
N ALA A 261 -11.00 -16.75 12.74
CA ALA A 261 -10.73 -15.49 13.45
C ALA A 261 -11.51 -15.37 14.77
N PHE A 262 -12.67 -16.04 14.86
CA PHE A 262 -13.53 -16.08 16.03
C PHE A 262 -13.95 -17.53 16.30
N PRO A 263 -13.02 -18.38 16.77
CA PRO A 263 -13.37 -19.76 17.09
C PRO A 263 -14.43 -19.73 18.19
N VAL A 264 -15.57 -20.39 17.95
CA VAL A 264 -16.61 -20.58 18.97
C VAL A 264 -16.03 -21.55 19.99
N VAL A 265 -15.44 -21.01 21.06
CA VAL A 265 -15.04 -21.82 22.22
C VAL A 265 -16.31 -22.24 22.93
N ARG A 266 -16.74 -23.48 22.71
CA ARG A 266 -17.77 -24.12 23.52
C ARG A 266 -17.11 -24.57 24.82
N HIS A 267 -17.20 -23.75 25.86
CA HIS A 267 -17.07 -24.26 27.23
C HIS A 267 -18.44 -24.81 27.65
N ASP A 268 -18.43 -25.99 28.25
CA ASP A 268 -19.60 -26.63 28.84
C ASP A 268 -20.46 -25.61 29.61
N GLY A 269 -21.63 -25.30 29.06
CA GLY A 269 -22.70 -24.58 29.76
C GLY A 269 -22.91 -23.09 29.46
N LEU A 270 -21.96 -22.33 28.87
CA LEU A 270 -22.16 -20.87 28.68
C LEU A 270 -21.67 -20.38 27.30
N ARG A 271 -22.62 -19.93 26.47
CA ARG A 271 -22.34 -19.22 25.21
C ARG A 271 -21.87 -17.79 25.52
N ILE A 272 -20.59 -17.51 25.37
CA ILE A 272 -20.07 -16.13 25.33
C ILE A 272 -19.84 -15.76 23.87
N THR A 273 -20.76 -15.01 23.27
CA THR A 273 -20.51 -14.26 22.04
C THR A 273 -19.80 -12.96 22.42
N ARG A 274 -18.53 -12.79 22.03
CA ARG A 274 -17.88 -11.47 22.07
C ARG A 274 -18.54 -10.58 21.00
N ALA A 275 -19.45 -9.72 21.42
CA ALA A 275 -20.03 -8.68 20.59
C ALA A 275 -19.02 -7.53 20.43
N TRP A 276 -18.72 -7.18 19.19
CA TRP A 276 -18.22 -5.85 18.84
C TRP A 276 -19.38 -5.11 18.18
N GLU A 277 -20.03 -4.22 18.93
CA GLU A 277 -20.86 -3.12 18.41
C GLU A 277 -20.01 -1.84 18.32
#